data_AF-A0A1I7RUL7-F1
#
_entry.id   AF-A0A1I7RUL7-F1
#
_cell.length_a   1.000
_cell.length_b   1.000
_cell.length_c   1.000
_cell.angle_alpha   90.00
_cell.angle_beta   90.00
_cell.angle_gamma   90.00
#
_symmetry.space_group_name_H-M   'P 1'
#
loop_
_entity.id
_entity.type
_entity.pdbx_description
1 polymer ?
#
loop_
_entity_poly.entity_id
_entity_poly.type
_entity_poly.pdbx_seq_one_letter_code
_entity_poly.pdbx_strand_id
1 'polypeptide(L)'
;MAFKLALTVLLLVLATLEAKKYCGGQFNQLQKKVCTYDKQDSPCLGGPHLNREIQDKCCKEGCSLGDISKTCCFTDSCLKSCYPGLEHQTGKKRINKMGNVY
;
A
#
# COMPACT_ATOMS: atom_id res chain seq x y z
N MET A 1 -0.18 -43.13 3.39
CA MET A 1 -0.27 -42.49 2.06
C MET A 1 -0.78 -41.04 2.12
N ALA A 2 -1.70 -40.69 3.03
CA ALA A 2 -2.24 -39.34 3.18
C ALA A 2 -1.21 -38.23 3.50
N PHE A 3 -0.19 -38.52 4.32
CA PHE A 3 0.84 -37.53 4.70
C PHE A 3 1.69 -37.06 3.50
N LYS A 4 1.98 -37.97 2.55
CA LYS A 4 2.70 -37.62 1.32
C LYS A 4 1.86 -36.70 0.44
N LEU A 5 0.57 -37.00 0.27
CA LEU A 5 -0.37 -36.16 -0.48
C LEU A 5 -0.53 -34.76 0.14
N ALA A 6 -0.67 -34.67 1.46
CA ALA A 6 -0.77 -33.37 2.15
C ALA A 6 0.49 -32.51 1.97
N LEU A 7 1.68 -33.12 2.04
CA LEU A 7 2.95 -32.44 1.82
C LEU A 7 3.10 -31.96 0.37
N THR A 8 2.68 -32.77 -0.61
CA THR A 8 2.72 -32.38 -2.04
C THR A 8 1.78 -31.22 -2.33
N VAL A 9 0.56 -31.25 -1.77
CA VAL A 9 -0.40 -30.14 -1.91
C VAL A 9 0.13 -28.86 -1.25
N LEU A 10 0.73 -28.95 -0.06
CA LEU A 10 1.33 -27.79 0.61
C LEU A 10 2.47 -27.16 -0.20
N LEU A 11 3.35 -27.97 -0.79
CA LEU A 11 4.45 -27.50 -1.65
C LEU A 11 3.93 -26.84 -2.92
N LEU A 12 2.88 -27.39 -3.54
CA LEU A 12 2.23 -26.79 -4.72
C LEU A 12 1.60 -25.43 -4.39
N VAL A 13 0.93 -25.30 -3.24
CA VAL A 13 0.34 -24.02 -2.81
C VAL A 13 1.43 -22.96 -2.58
N LEU A 14 2.53 -23.33 -1.91
CA LEU A 14 3.65 -22.41 -1.68
C LEU A 14 4.35 -21.96 -2.96
N ALA A 15 4.43 -22.83 -3.98
CA ALA A 15 5.02 -22.49 -5.28
C ALA A 15 4.17 -21.49 -6.10
N THR A 16 2.88 -21.33 -5.78
CA THR A 16 1.97 -20.41 -6.49
C THR A 16 1.88 -19.01 -5.89
N LEU A 17 2.59 -18.74 -4.78
CA LEU A 17 2.67 -17.43 -4.15
C LEU A 17 3.59 -16.49 -4.95
N GLU A 18 3.17 -16.13 -6.16
CA GLU A 18 3.82 -15.07 -6.92
C GLU A 18 3.33 -13.70 -6.40
N ALA A 19 4.28 -12.87 -5.98
CA ALA A 19 3.98 -11.49 -5.61
C ALA A 19 3.51 -10.72 -6.85
N LYS A 20 2.28 -10.17 -6.79
CA LYS A 20 1.72 -9.43 -7.92
C LYS A 20 2.57 -8.19 -8.22
N LYS A 21 2.99 -8.06 -9.48
CA LYS A 21 3.80 -6.95 -9.96
C LYS A 21 2.92 -5.78 -10.38
N TYR A 22 3.31 -4.58 -9.98
CA TYR A 22 2.63 -3.33 -10.35
C TYR A 22 3.66 -2.35 -10.90
N CYS A 23 3.48 -1.94 -12.15
CA CYS A 23 4.40 -1.02 -12.84
C CYS A 23 3.65 0.21 -13.35
N GLY A 24 4.35 1.34 -13.44
CA GLY A 24 3.87 2.58 -14.07
C GLY A 24 2.48 3.02 -13.61
N GLY A 25 1.56 3.17 -14.56
CA GLY A 25 0.19 3.64 -14.28
C GLY A 25 -0.60 2.78 -13.30
N GLN A 26 -0.38 1.45 -13.28
CA GLN A 26 -1.06 0.56 -12.32
C GLN A 26 -0.59 0.82 -10.89
N PHE A 27 0.73 0.98 -10.70
CA PHE A 27 1.30 1.36 -9.42
C PHE A 27 0.74 2.71 -8.97
N ASN A 28 0.75 3.72 -9.86
CA ASN A 28 0.26 5.07 -9.54
C ASN A 28 -1.22 5.07 -9.14
N GLN A 29 -2.07 4.29 -9.83
CA GLN A 29 -3.49 4.18 -9.46
C GLN A 29 -3.67 3.51 -8.10
N LEU A 30 -2.90 2.45 -7.83
CA LEU A 30 -2.99 1.72 -6.57
C LEU A 30 -2.49 2.59 -5.42
N GLN A 31 -1.35 3.25 -5.60
CA GLN A 31 -0.81 4.23 -4.66
C GLN A 31 -1.80 5.37 -4.42
N LYS A 32 -2.46 5.90 -5.46
CA LYS A 32 -3.51 6.91 -5.29
C LYS A 32 -4.63 6.36 -4.41
N LYS A 33 -5.12 5.15 -4.64
CA LYS A 33 -6.19 4.56 -3.80
C LYS A 33 -5.75 4.33 -2.35
N VAL A 34 -4.53 3.85 -2.14
CA VAL A 34 -4.02 3.51 -0.80
C VAL A 34 -3.66 4.75 0.01
N CYS A 35 -3.07 5.77 -0.63
CA CYS A 35 -2.49 6.95 0.04
C CYS A 35 -3.38 8.20 0.02
N THR A 36 -4.53 8.16 -0.65
CA THR A 36 -5.50 9.27 -0.57
C THR A 36 -6.23 9.20 0.76
N TYR A 37 -6.20 10.31 1.49
CA TYR A 37 -6.91 10.46 2.76
C TYR A 37 -8.35 10.90 2.50
N ASP A 38 -9.32 10.21 3.09
CA ASP A 38 -10.76 10.55 3.02
C ASP A 38 -11.23 11.00 1.61
N LYS A 39 -11.85 12.18 1.49
CA LYS A 39 -12.40 12.71 0.23
C LYS A 39 -11.42 13.56 -0.58
N GLN A 40 -10.13 13.49 -0.29
CA GLN A 40 -9.13 14.28 -1.01
C GLN A 40 -8.94 13.78 -2.46
N ASP A 41 -8.41 14.64 -3.32
CA ASP A 41 -8.22 14.36 -4.75
C ASP A 41 -6.83 13.81 -5.09
N SER A 42 -5.85 14.07 -4.23
CA SER A 42 -4.46 13.66 -4.36
C SER A 42 -4.01 12.73 -3.22
N PRO A 43 -3.03 11.84 -3.44
CA PRO A 43 -2.42 11.06 -2.37
C PRO A 43 -1.43 11.91 -1.55
N CYS A 44 -1.30 11.60 -0.26
CA CYS A 44 -0.25 12.17 0.60
C CYS A 44 0.88 11.16 0.78
N LEU A 45 2.08 11.52 0.34
CA LEU A 45 3.24 10.62 0.23
C LEU A 45 4.35 11.10 1.16
N GLY A 46 5.06 10.17 1.80
CA GLY A 46 6.10 10.48 2.79
C GLY A 46 7.37 11.08 2.19
N GLY A 47 7.71 10.72 0.94
CA GLY A 47 8.83 11.32 0.24
C GLY A 47 9.12 10.69 -1.13
N PRO A 48 9.82 11.42 -2.03
CA PRO A 48 10.08 10.97 -3.39
C PRO A 48 11.02 9.75 -3.45
N HIS A 49 11.97 9.64 -2.51
CA HIS A 49 12.90 8.50 -2.45
C HIS A 49 12.19 7.18 -2.14
N LEU A 50 11.34 7.16 -1.10
CA LEU A 50 10.55 5.98 -0.71
C LEU A 50 9.59 5.53 -1.82
N ASN A 51 8.98 6.49 -2.53
CA ASN A 51 8.12 6.19 -3.67
C ASN A 51 8.87 5.45 -4.77
N ARG A 52 10.05 5.94 -5.15
CA ARG A 52 10.82 5.34 -6.24
C ARG A 52 11.29 3.93 -5.89
N GLU A 53 11.75 3.73 -4.66
CA GLU A 53 12.21 2.42 -4.18
C GLU A 53 11.07 1.39 -4.20
N ILE A 54 9.90 1.75 -3.66
CA ILE A 54 8.74 0.86 -3.65
C ILE A 54 8.19 0.63 -5.07
N GLN A 55 8.21 1.64 -5.94
CA GLN A 55 7.82 1.48 -7.33
C GLN A 55 8.72 0.47 -8.05
N ASP A 56 10.04 0.57 -7.88
CA ASP A 56 11.00 -0.36 -8.48
C ASP A 56 10.82 -1.79 -7.94
N LYS A 57 10.65 -1.93 -6.61
CA LYS A 57 10.38 -3.21 -5.97
C LYS A 57 9.08 -3.84 -6.49
N CYS A 58 7.98 -3.09 -6.46
CA CYS A 58 6.67 -3.54 -6.94
C CYS A 58 6.71 -3.96 -8.41
N CYS A 59 7.55 -3.34 -9.23
CA CYS A 59 7.64 -3.67 -10.64
C CYS A 59 8.56 -4.87 -10.92
N LYS A 60 9.70 -4.98 -10.23
CA LYS A 60 10.68 -6.06 -10.45
C LYS A 60 10.32 -7.36 -9.75
N GLU A 61 10.02 -7.25 -8.47
CA GLU A 61 9.84 -8.38 -7.55
C GLU A 61 8.37 -8.64 -7.23
N GLY A 62 7.53 -7.61 -7.33
CA GLY A 62 6.15 -7.66 -6.86
C GLY A 62 6.03 -7.13 -5.44
N CYS A 63 4.82 -6.75 -5.06
CA CYS A 63 4.59 -6.18 -3.74
C CYS A 63 3.15 -6.34 -3.25
N SER A 64 2.97 -6.19 -1.94
CA SER A 64 1.66 -6.14 -1.31
C SER A 64 1.13 -4.71 -1.24
N LEU A 65 -0.18 -4.57 -0.98
CA LEU A 65 -0.77 -3.27 -0.64
C LEU A 65 -0.16 -2.68 0.63
N GLY A 66 0.31 -3.52 1.56
CA GLY A 66 1.02 -3.09 2.75
C GLY A 66 2.34 -2.41 2.41
N ASP A 67 3.09 -2.93 1.44
CA ASP A 67 4.32 -2.28 0.97
C ASP A 67 4.05 -0.89 0.39
N ILE A 68 2.99 -0.76 -0.42
CA ILE A 68 2.56 0.53 -0.98
C ILE A 68 2.12 1.48 0.13
N SER A 69 1.42 0.98 1.16
CA SER A 69 0.95 1.82 2.27
C SER A 69 2.07 2.48 3.06
N LYS A 70 3.27 1.88 3.10
CA LYS A 70 4.47 2.46 3.73
C LYS A 70 4.97 3.72 3.03
N THR A 71 4.59 3.94 1.77
CA THR A 71 4.89 5.18 1.04
C THR A 71 3.94 6.32 1.39
N CYS A 72 2.79 6.01 1.98
CA CYS A 72 1.80 7.00 2.35
C CYS A 72 2.23 7.73 3.61
N CYS A 73 1.92 9.02 3.71
CA CYS A 73 2.06 9.76 4.95
C CYS A 73 0.71 10.14 5.54
N PHE A 74 0.39 9.51 6.67
CA PHE A 74 -0.85 9.77 7.40
C PHE A 74 -0.59 10.39 8.77
N THR A 75 0.58 10.99 9.02
CA THR A 75 0.83 11.74 10.26
C THR A 75 0.14 13.11 10.20
N ASP A 76 -0.13 13.71 11.35
CA ASP A 76 -0.77 15.04 11.42
C ASP A 76 0.02 16.10 10.68
N SER A 77 1.35 16.06 10.83
CA SER A 77 2.28 16.95 10.14
C SER A 77 2.16 16.81 8.63
N CYS A 78 2.22 15.58 8.10
CA CYS A 78 2.09 15.34 6.67
C CYS A 78 0.72 15.74 6.13
N LEU A 79 -0.36 15.42 6.84
CA LEU A 79 -1.71 15.75 6.38
C LEU A 79 -1.96 17.26 6.38
N LYS A 80 -1.39 18.02 7.33
CA LYS A 80 -1.41 19.49 7.33
C LYS A 80 -0.66 20.07 6.13
N SER A 81 0.45 19.46 5.73
CA SER A 81 1.21 19.88 4.55
C SER A 81 0.52 19.50 3.24
N CYS A 82 0.01 18.27 3.13
CA CYS A 82 -0.66 17.76 1.93
C CYS A 82 -2.03 18.41 1.71
N TYR A 83 -2.76 18.66 2.79
CA TYR A 83 -4.12 19.16 2.76
C TYR A 83 -4.29 20.28 3.81
N PRO A 84 -3.79 21.49 3.50
CA PRO A 84 -3.91 22.63 4.39
C PRO A 84 -5.39 23.02 4.58
N GLY A 85 -5.77 23.38 5.81
CA GLY A 85 -7.14 23.82 6.12
C GLY A 85 -8.11 22.72 6.53
N LEU A 86 -7.71 21.44 6.50
CA LEU A 86 -8.50 20.39 7.15
C LEU A 86 -8.28 20.38 8.66
N GLU A 87 -9.37 20.38 9.41
CA GLU A 87 -9.36 20.00 10.82
C GLU A 87 -9.06 18.50 10.92
N HIS A 88 -7.78 18.17 10.92
CA HIS A 88 -7.31 16.82 11.18
C HIS A 88 -7.62 16.49 12.64
N GLN A 89 -8.67 15.72 12.88
CA GLN A 89 -9.08 15.38 14.24
C GLN A 89 -8.04 14.48 14.90
N THR A 90 -7.19 15.08 15.72
CA THR A 90 -6.27 14.40 16.64
C THR A 90 -7.07 13.46 17.54
N GLY A 91 -7.00 12.15 17.26
CA GLY A 91 -7.67 11.11 18.05
C GLY A 91 -8.71 10.27 17.32
N LYS A 92 -9.04 10.55 16.05
CA LYS A 92 -9.88 9.65 15.22
C LYS A 92 -9.03 8.64 14.46
N LYS A 93 -9.58 7.41 14.33
CA LYS A 93 -9.10 6.37 13.41
C LYS A 93 -8.91 6.99 12.02
N ARG A 94 -7.70 6.95 11.48
CA ARG A 94 -7.39 7.57 10.18
C ARG A 94 -7.78 6.56 9.10
N ILE A 95 -8.70 6.93 8.21
CA ILE A 95 -9.25 6.01 7.21
C ILE A 95 -8.82 6.45 5.81
N ASN A 96 -8.18 5.55 5.05
CA ASN A 96 -7.89 5.82 3.63
C ASN A 96 -9.11 5.54 2.74
N LYS A 97 -9.05 5.89 1.45
CA LYS A 97 -10.12 5.58 0.47
C LYS A 97 -10.47 4.09 0.33
N MET A 98 -9.65 3.18 0.86
CA MET A 98 -9.91 1.75 0.89
C MET A 98 -10.61 1.27 2.17
N GLY A 99 -10.90 2.17 3.12
CA GLY A 99 -11.51 1.82 4.40
C GLY A 99 -10.54 1.28 5.46
N ASN A 100 -9.23 1.32 5.20
CA ASN A 100 -8.22 0.85 6.15
C ASN A 100 -7.99 1.89 7.25
N VAL A 101 -7.91 1.41 8.50
CA VAL A 101 -7.65 2.22 9.70
C VAL A 101 -6.16 2.24 10.03
N TYR A 102 -5.62 3.43 10.30
CA TYR A 102 -4.24 3.68 10.74
C TYR A 102 -4.19 4.41 12.08
#